data_AF-A0A4W5LKF0-F1
#
_entry.id   AF-A0A4W5LKF0-F1
#
_cell.length_a   1.000
_cell.length_b   1.000
_cell.length_c   1.000
_cell.angle_alpha   90.00
_cell.angle_beta   90.00
_cell.angle_gamma   90.00
#
_symmetry.space_group_name_H-M   'P 1'
#
loop_
_entity.id
_entity.type
_entity.pdbx_description
1 polymer ?
#
loop_
_entity_poly.entity_id
_entity_poly.type
_entity_poly.pdbx_seq_one_letter_code
_entity_poly.pdbx_strand_id
1 'polypeptide(L)'
;PLKVSRSETVTLSAKSDLARGKSQVRVLVNERLYILMSFVSRFFGCALPVPEKLQGCRILDLGSGSHRDCYALSKLVGEAGHVTGIDMTEELILASPGVENDSMDIIVSNCVVCLFPDKITVLREAYKVLKVSSPPHCLLSLYNMIIKNSIPELYQLQMAVTGMGGSLYWRDLISVVQEVSFSTPHLVSASHIEVHNCELKKKAGDISYASGTYRLFKLPKKLEMSSAIVTNKGTVSDYPCQLEFDSSHCFKTLQVDGELAVIFQCSLFSPDFCIQKVGTTLQR
;
A
#
# COMPACT_ATOMS: atom_id res chain seq x y z
N PRO A 1 26.49 -6.55 8.41
CA PRO A 1 26.24 -6.43 9.87
C PRO A 1 25.09 -5.47 10.13
N LEU A 2 23.93 -6.01 10.54
CA LEU A 2 22.75 -5.26 10.97
C LEU A 2 23.09 -4.48 12.25
N LYS A 3 22.93 -3.15 12.25
CA LYS A 3 22.94 -2.36 13.49
C LYS A 3 21.49 -2.19 13.94
N VAL A 4 21.13 -2.85 15.03
CA VAL A 4 19.84 -2.70 15.70
C VAL A 4 20.07 -1.79 16.91
N SER A 5 19.53 -0.57 16.90
CA SER A 5 19.51 0.32 18.07
C SER A 5 18.20 0.18 18.83
N ARG A 6 18.24 0.31 20.16
CA ARG A 6 17.08 0.22 21.06
C ARG A 6 16.16 1.46 20.93
N SER A 7 15.38 1.46 19.87
CA SER A 7 14.04 2.04 19.66
C SER A 7 13.60 1.36 18.35
N GLU A 8 12.41 0.76 18.27
CA GLU A 8 12.07 -0.32 17.30
C GLU A 8 11.91 0.14 15.83
N THR A 9 12.79 1.01 15.34
CA THR A 9 12.98 1.35 13.93
C THR A 9 14.12 0.52 13.36
N VAL A 10 13.85 -0.27 12.32
CA VAL A 10 14.87 -0.97 11.56
C VAL A 10 15.00 -0.35 10.18
N THR A 11 16.25 -0.08 9.81
CA THR A 11 16.61 0.51 8.54
C THR A 11 17.51 -0.43 7.76
N LEU A 12 17.10 -0.80 6.54
CA LEU A 12 17.81 -1.76 5.69
C LEU A 12 18.23 -1.13 4.35
N SER A 13 19.49 -1.34 3.97
CA SER A 13 20.00 -1.16 2.60
C SER A 13 20.76 -2.42 2.16
N ALA A 14 20.58 -2.85 0.91
CA ALA A 14 21.23 -4.05 0.38
C ALA A 14 22.65 -3.74 -0.15
N LYS A 15 23.58 -4.70 -0.04
CA LYS A 15 24.81 -4.80 -0.85
C LYS A 15 24.62 -5.90 -1.90
N SER A 16 25.11 -5.65 -3.11
CA SER A 16 24.88 -6.38 -4.35
C SER A 16 25.05 -7.89 -4.26
N ASP A 17 24.08 -8.61 -4.85
CA ASP A 17 24.28 -9.74 -5.76
C ASP A 17 22.97 -9.89 -6.55
N LEU A 18 22.88 -9.23 -7.72
CA LEU A 18 21.69 -9.34 -8.58
C LEU A 18 22.09 -9.49 -10.04
N ALA A 19 21.90 -10.71 -10.58
CA ALA A 19 21.84 -10.98 -12.01
C ALA A 19 20.49 -10.51 -12.57
N ARG A 20 20.54 -9.81 -13.71
CA ARG A 20 19.37 -9.27 -14.43
C ARG A 20 18.65 -10.38 -15.21
N GLY A 21 17.31 -10.41 -15.16
CA GLY A 21 16.51 -11.14 -16.15
C GLY A 21 15.03 -11.34 -15.78
N LYS A 22 14.14 -10.67 -16.54
CA LYS A 22 12.69 -10.85 -16.82
C LYS A 22 11.81 -11.67 -15.85
N SER A 23 10.67 -11.06 -15.47
CA SER A 23 9.50 -11.68 -14.81
C SER A 23 9.70 -12.16 -13.38
N GLN A 24 10.32 -11.33 -12.53
CA GLN A 24 10.93 -11.84 -11.31
C GLN A 24 10.34 -11.32 -9.99
N VAL A 25 9.50 -10.28 -9.91
CA VAL A 25 9.12 -9.74 -8.58
C VAL A 25 8.28 -10.74 -7.75
N ARG A 26 7.17 -11.28 -8.27
CA ARG A 26 6.33 -12.26 -7.53
C ARG A 26 7.04 -13.60 -7.31
N VAL A 27 7.87 -14.03 -8.26
CA VAL A 27 8.63 -15.30 -8.16
C VAL A 27 9.84 -15.16 -7.22
N LEU A 28 10.62 -14.09 -7.31
CA LEU A 28 11.71 -13.78 -6.36
C LEU A 28 11.17 -13.57 -4.96
N VAL A 29 10.01 -12.94 -4.81
CA VAL A 29 9.34 -12.79 -3.51
C VAL A 29 9.04 -14.18 -2.96
N ASN A 30 8.39 -15.07 -3.72
CA ASN A 30 8.12 -16.44 -3.27
C ASN A 30 9.39 -17.27 -2.98
N GLU A 31 10.41 -17.24 -3.85
CA GLU A 31 11.66 -17.98 -3.65
C GLU A 31 12.47 -17.46 -2.44
N ARG A 32 12.56 -16.13 -2.26
CA ARG A 32 13.29 -15.53 -1.14
C ARG A 32 12.51 -15.58 0.17
N LEU A 33 11.18 -15.57 0.11
CA LEU A 33 10.31 -15.84 1.24
C LEU A 33 10.48 -17.27 1.75
N TYR A 34 10.65 -18.25 0.85
CA TYR A 34 10.90 -19.65 1.23
C TYR A 34 12.15 -19.82 2.09
N ILE A 35 13.23 -19.11 1.76
CA ILE A 35 14.47 -19.13 2.55
C ILE A 35 14.24 -18.52 3.95
N LEU A 36 13.45 -17.46 4.06
CA LEU A 36 13.16 -16.79 5.34
C LEU A 36 12.12 -17.52 6.19
N MET A 37 11.24 -18.32 5.59
CA MET A 37 10.20 -19.10 6.30
C MET A 37 10.79 -20.16 7.24
N SER A 38 12.07 -20.53 7.02
CA SER A 38 12.85 -21.36 7.96
C SER A 38 13.35 -20.61 9.20
N PHE A 39 13.29 -19.27 9.21
CA PHE A 39 13.83 -18.42 10.29
C PHE A 39 12.77 -17.59 11.05
N VAL A 40 11.56 -17.40 10.53
CA VAL A 40 10.55 -16.52 11.13
C VAL A 40 9.28 -17.29 11.49
N SER A 41 9.21 -17.79 12.72
CA SER A 41 8.05 -18.52 13.27
C SER A 41 6.92 -17.62 13.78
N ARG A 42 6.95 -16.29 13.51
CA ARG A 42 5.99 -15.31 14.05
C ARG A 42 5.62 -14.24 13.00
N PHE A 43 4.78 -14.62 12.04
CA PHE A 43 4.20 -13.71 11.05
C PHE A 43 2.68 -13.69 11.17
N PHE A 44 2.07 -12.50 11.16
CA PHE A 44 0.63 -12.28 11.32
C PHE A 44 0.06 -11.38 10.20
N GLY A 45 0.37 -11.68 8.93
CA GLY A 45 -0.15 -10.95 7.76
C GLY A 45 -0.83 -11.86 6.72
N CYS A 46 -1.59 -11.27 5.79
CA CYS A 46 -2.35 -12.03 4.79
C CYS A 46 -1.58 -12.28 3.48
N ALA A 47 -0.74 -11.33 3.04
CA ALA A 47 0.17 -11.44 1.87
C ALA A 47 1.16 -10.25 1.86
N LEU A 48 2.29 -10.31 1.12
CA LEU A 48 3.18 -9.14 0.95
C LEU A 48 2.66 -8.27 -0.22
N PRO A 49 2.24 -7.02 0.03
CA PRO A 49 1.83 -6.11 -1.03
C PRO A 49 3.09 -5.52 -1.68
N VAL A 50 3.45 -5.99 -2.87
CA VAL A 50 4.64 -5.50 -3.57
C VAL A 50 4.22 -4.59 -4.71
N PRO A 51 4.41 -3.26 -4.59
CA PRO A 51 4.18 -2.34 -5.70
C PRO A 51 5.21 -2.55 -6.81
N GLU A 52 4.88 -2.11 -8.02
CA GLU A 52 5.82 -2.06 -9.13
C GLU A 52 6.81 -0.89 -8.96
N LYS A 53 7.93 -0.94 -9.70
CA LYS A 53 8.92 0.16 -9.79
C LYS A 53 9.56 0.58 -8.46
N LEU A 54 9.97 -0.39 -7.62
CA LEU A 54 10.57 -0.12 -6.30
C LEU A 54 12.03 0.33 -6.32
N GLN A 55 12.75 0.15 -7.43
CA GLN A 55 14.18 0.43 -7.49
C GLN A 55 14.47 1.89 -7.11
N GLY A 56 15.36 2.10 -6.15
CA GLY A 56 15.74 3.42 -5.64
C GLY A 56 14.73 4.07 -4.69
N CYS A 57 13.57 3.45 -4.44
CA CYS A 57 12.54 4.03 -3.59
C CYS A 57 12.90 3.93 -2.10
N ARG A 58 12.44 4.91 -1.33
CA ARG A 58 12.39 4.90 0.14
C ARG A 58 11.01 4.39 0.58
N ILE A 59 10.96 3.17 1.09
CA ILE A 59 9.73 2.51 1.52
C ILE A 59 9.62 2.57 3.04
N LEU A 60 8.43 2.89 3.54
CA LEU A 60 8.06 2.74 4.95
C LEU A 60 7.10 1.55 5.10
N ASP A 61 7.43 0.62 5.98
CA ASP A 61 6.61 -0.54 6.35
C ASP A 61 5.96 -0.29 7.71
N LEU A 62 4.65 -0.03 7.70
CA LEU A 62 3.85 0.27 8.89
C LEU A 62 3.30 -1.01 9.51
N GLY A 63 3.79 -1.32 10.72
CA GLY A 63 3.52 -2.57 11.42
C GLY A 63 4.46 -3.68 10.99
N SER A 64 5.76 -3.37 10.91
CA SER A 64 6.76 -4.27 10.32
C SER A 64 7.00 -5.57 11.10
N GLY A 65 6.57 -5.65 12.37
CA GLY A 65 6.63 -6.86 13.18
C GLY A 65 8.04 -7.47 13.26
N SER A 66 8.17 -8.71 12.80
CA SER A 66 9.45 -9.41 12.70
C SER A 66 10.33 -8.97 11.53
N HIS A 67 9.99 -7.86 10.86
CA HIS A 67 10.74 -7.21 9.77
C HIS A 67 10.89 -8.07 8.50
N ARG A 68 10.02 -9.06 8.31
CA ARG A 68 9.98 -9.91 7.11
C ARG A 68 9.76 -9.08 5.84
N ASP A 69 8.74 -8.22 5.87
CA ASP A 69 8.32 -7.43 4.72
C ASP A 69 9.40 -6.39 4.40
N CYS A 70 9.92 -5.71 5.43
CA CYS A 70 11.14 -4.90 5.34
C CYS A 70 12.32 -5.60 4.64
N TYR A 71 12.66 -6.83 5.06
CA TYR A 71 13.77 -7.57 4.48
C TYR A 71 13.53 -7.89 3.00
N ALA A 72 12.33 -8.38 2.66
CA ALA A 72 11.96 -8.67 1.28
C ALA A 72 12.05 -7.40 0.39
N LEU A 73 11.45 -6.30 0.85
CA LEU A 73 11.45 -5.02 0.14
C LEU A 73 12.87 -4.44 0.00
N SER A 74 13.75 -4.62 0.99
CA SER A 74 15.14 -4.14 0.92
C SER A 74 15.91 -4.71 -0.26
N LYS A 75 15.55 -5.91 -0.72
CA LYS A 75 16.15 -6.55 -1.89
C LYS A 75 15.57 -6.04 -3.21
N LEU A 76 14.34 -5.53 -3.20
CA LEU A 76 13.64 -5.04 -4.38
C LEU A 76 13.93 -3.56 -4.65
N VAL A 77 14.17 -2.77 -3.61
CA VAL A 77 14.55 -1.35 -3.77
C VAL A 77 16.00 -1.16 -4.23
N GLY A 78 16.84 -2.19 -4.06
CA GLY A 78 18.25 -2.16 -4.44
C GLY A 78 19.10 -1.20 -3.61
N GLU A 79 20.36 -1.01 -4.00
CA GLU A 79 21.37 -0.30 -3.19
C GLU A 79 21.10 1.20 -3.04
N ALA A 80 20.48 1.81 -4.05
CA ALA A 80 20.10 3.23 -4.03
C ALA A 80 18.79 3.48 -3.27
N GLY A 81 18.04 2.41 -2.97
CA GLY A 81 16.78 2.48 -2.26
C GLY A 81 16.94 2.22 -0.77
N HIS A 82 15.83 2.32 -0.06
CA HIS A 82 15.83 2.28 1.39
C HIS A 82 14.52 1.69 1.92
N VAL A 83 14.58 0.89 2.98
CA VAL A 83 13.37 0.45 3.69
C VAL A 83 13.48 0.76 5.17
N THR A 84 12.45 1.43 5.70
CA THR A 84 12.27 1.74 7.11
C THR A 84 11.07 0.95 7.61
N GLY A 85 11.27 0.11 8.62
CA GLY A 85 10.18 -0.57 9.33
C GLY A 85 9.88 0.15 10.64
N ILE A 86 8.59 0.34 10.94
CA ILE A 86 8.14 0.77 12.26
C ILE A 86 7.12 -0.26 12.74
N ASP A 87 7.32 -0.79 13.95
CA ASP A 87 6.36 -1.69 14.59
C ASP A 87 5.39 -0.95 15.54
N MET A 88 4.30 -1.62 15.91
CA MET A 88 3.20 -1.06 16.70
C MET A 88 3.50 -0.94 18.20
N THR A 89 4.54 -0.21 18.57
CA THR A 89 4.66 0.34 19.92
C THR A 89 3.94 1.68 20.00
N GLU A 90 3.58 2.13 21.21
CA GLU A 90 2.93 3.44 21.49
C GLU A 90 3.63 4.64 20.80
N GLU A 91 4.86 4.44 20.37
CA GLU A 91 5.70 5.33 19.57
C GLU A 91 5.03 5.76 18.25
N LEU A 92 4.28 4.89 17.55
CA LEU A 92 3.59 5.27 16.29
C LEU A 92 2.48 6.33 16.51
N ILE A 93 1.91 6.40 17.72
CA ILE A 93 0.78 7.28 18.08
C ILE A 93 1.27 8.56 18.76
N LEU A 94 2.33 8.49 19.56
CA LEU A 94 2.81 9.62 20.37
C LEU A 94 4.05 10.31 19.78
N ALA A 95 4.71 9.70 18.81
CA ALA A 95 6.03 10.12 18.40
C ALA A 95 6.35 9.65 16.96
N SER A 96 6.17 10.53 15.98
CA SER A 96 6.91 10.47 14.71
C SER A 96 8.30 11.17 14.74
N PRO A 97 9.11 11.23 15.84
CA PRO A 97 10.39 11.93 15.79
C PRO A 97 11.45 11.16 14.99
N GLY A 98 11.10 10.04 14.34
CA GLY A 98 12.02 9.25 13.52
C GLY A 98 11.84 9.37 12.00
N VAL A 99 10.70 9.86 11.50
CA VAL A 99 10.44 9.95 10.05
C VAL A 99 10.04 11.36 9.66
N GLU A 100 10.86 11.96 8.79
CA GLU A 100 10.62 13.32 8.30
C GLU A 100 9.37 13.38 7.41
N ASN A 101 8.68 14.52 7.43
CA ASN A 101 7.60 14.80 6.49
C ASN A 101 8.14 14.80 5.05
N ASP A 102 7.30 14.40 4.09
CA ASP A 102 7.66 14.36 2.67
C ASP A 102 9.01 13.65 2.39
N SER A 103 9.30 12.56 3.11
CA SER A 103 10.57 11.83 3.04
C SER A 103 10.46 10.46 2.40
N MET A 104 9.26 9.87 2.44
CA MET A 104 8.97 8.53 1.95
C MET A 104 8.35 8.56 0.57
N ASP A 105 8.79 7.60 -0.22
CA ASP A 105 8.22 7.30 -1.51
C ASP A 105 6.98 6.43 -1.24
N ILE A 106 7.15 5.15 -0.95
CA ILE A 106 6.02 4.25 -0.80
C ILE A 106 5.79 3.96 0.68
N ILE A 107 4.53 3.89 1.09
CA ILE A 107 4.17 3.28 2.37
C ILE A 107 3.46 1.97 2.08
N VAL A 108 3.89 0.91 2.75
CA VAL A 108 3.21 -0.38 2.78
C VAL A 108 2.66 -0.64 4.18
N SER A 109 1.49 -1.26 4.26
CA SER A 109 0.96 -1.78 5.53
C SER A 109 0.19 -3.07 5.28
N ASN A 110 0.39 -4.06 6.15
CA ASN A 110 -0.17 -5.39 6.02
C ASN A 110 -1.11 -5.71 7.19
N CYS A 111 -2.41 -5.43 7.03
CA CYS A 111 -3.46 -5.78 8.01
C CYS A 111 -3.23 -5.23 9.44
N VAL A 112 -2.51 -4.10 9.54
CA VAL A 112 -2.16 -3.46 10.82
C VAL A 112 -3.08 -2.27 11.10
N VAL A 113 -3.54 -1.54 10.08
CA VAL A 113 -4.43 -0.37 10.27
C VAL A 113 -5.74 -0.75 10.99
N CYS A 114 -6.24 -1.97 10.80
CA CYS A 114 -7.45 -2.44 11.49
C CYS A 114 -7.27 -2.61 13.00
N LEU A 115 -6.04 -2.68 13.50
CA LEU A 115 -5.73 -2.78 14.93
C LEU A 115 -5.81 -1.42 15.64
N PHE A 116 -5.77 -0.32 14.89
CA PHE A 116 -5.84 1.02 15.48
C PHE A 116 -7.29 1.45 15.72
N PRO A 117 -7.60 2.00 16.91
CA PRO A 117 -8.92 2.58 17.19
C PRO A 117 -9.15 3.86 16.36
N ASP A 118 -8.15 4.76 16.31
CA ASP A 118 -8.19 5.98 15.49
C ASP A 118 -7.41 5.78 14.18
N LYS A 119 -8.12 5.27 13.16
CA LYS A 119 -7.58 5.05 11.82
C LYS A 119 -7.23 6.35 11.10
N ILE A 120 -7.98 7.42 11.38
CA ILE A 120 -7.80 8.72 10.74
C ILE A 120 -6.45 9.31 11.13
N THR A 121 -6.08 9.24 12.41
CA THR A 121 -4.78 9.74 12.88
C THR A 121 -3.61 8.97 12.24
N VAL A 122 -3.68 7.64 12.18
CA VAL A 122 -2.65 6.82 11.51
C VAL A 122 -2.52 7.17 10.04
N LEU A 123 -3.66 7.30 9.33
CA LEU A 123 -3.66 7.70 7.93
C LEU A 123 -3.11 9.12 7.75
N ARG A 124 -3.38 10.04 8.68
CA ARG A 124 -2.89 11.42 8.64
C ARG A 124 -1.36 11.48 8.83
N GLU A 125 -0.80 10.66 9.70
CA GLU A 125 0.67 10.55 9.83
C GLU A 125 1.29 9.93 8.59
N ALA A 126 0.70 8.85 8.05
CA ALA A 126 1.12 8.28 6.77
C ALA A 126 1.08 9.32 5.63
N TYR A 127 0.04 10.15 5.59
CA TYR A 127 -0.08 11.24 4.63
C TYR A 127 1.03 12.28 4.76
N LYS A 128 1.44 12.64 6.00
CA LYS A 128 2.50 13.63 6.23
C LYS A 128 3.87 13.18 5.72
N VAL A 129 4.22 11.90 5.93
CA VAL A 129 5.56 11.39 5.57
C VAL A 129 5.73 11.07 4.09
N LEU A 130 4.63 10.83 3.36
CA LEU A 130 4.66 10.66 1.90
C LEU A 130 5.05 11.96 1.18
N LYS A 131 5.93 11.87 0.19
CA LYS A 131 6.30 13.02 -0.65
C LYS A 131 5.13 13.58 -1.46
N VAL A 132 5.06 14.90 -1.59
CA VAL A 132 4.17 15.63 -2.54
C VAL A 132 4.81 15.87 -3.91
N SER A 133 6.12 16.15 -3.97
CA SER A 133 6.78 16.67 -5.18
C SER A 133 7.62 15.64 -5.93
N SER A 134 7.19 15.33 -7.16
CA SER A 134 7.91 14.69 -8.29
C SER A 134 8.64 13.35 -8.07
N PRO A 135 8.15 12.25 -8.67
CA PRO A 135 6.75 11.87 -8.80
C PRO A 135 6.21 11.35 -7.44
N PRO A 136 5.21 11.97 -6.78
CA PRO A 136 4.60 11.44 -5.54
C PRO A 136 4.15 9.99 -5.63
N HIS A 137 4.40 9.27 -4.55
CA HIS A 137 4.36 7.83 -4.50
C HIS A 137 3.13 7.34 -3.70
N CYS A 138 2.73 6.12 -4.03
CA CYS A 138 1.53 5.42 -3.58
C CYS A 138 1.65 4.96 -2.12
N LEU A 139 0.59 5.14 -1.33
CA LEU A 139 0.32 4.35 -0.13
C LEU A 139 -0.39 3.06 -0.56
N LEU A 140 0.31 1.93 -0.45
CA LEU A 140 -0.23 0.60 -0.69
C LEU A 140 -0.63 -0.02 0.65
N SER A 141 -1.90 0.06 1.01
CA SER A 141 -2.41 -0.50 2.27
C SER A 141 -3.26 -1.74 2.01
N LEU A 142 -2.90 -2.85 2.67
CA LEU A 142 -3.75 -4.03 2.78
C LEU A 142 -4.67 -3.88 3.98
N TYR A 143 -5.97 -3.91 3.72
CA TYR A 143 -6.99 -3.90 4.77
C TYR A 143 -7.70 -5.23 4.87
N ASN A 144 -8.07 -5.60 6.09
CA ASN A 144 -9.23 -6.45 6.34
C ASN A 144 -10.47 -5.55 6.28
N MET A 145 -11.38 -5.87 5.37
CA MET A 145 -12.62 -5.14 5.12
C MET A 145 -13.81 -6.01 5.51
N ILE A 146 -14.81 -5.37 6.11
CA ILE A 146 -16.13 -5.93 6.28
C ILE A 146 -16.90 -5.70 4.98
N ILE A 147 -17.43 -6.77 4.41
CA ILE A 147 -18.20 -6.75 3.15
C ILE A 147 -19.70 -6.62 3.43
N LYS A 148 -20.18 -7.28 4.48
CA LYS A 148 -21.60 -7.39 4.80
C LYS A 148 -21.81 -7.52 6.30
N ASN A 149 -22.82 -6.80 6.81
CA ASN A 149 -23.22 -6.69 8.21
C ASN A 149 -22.14 -6.02 9.09
N SER A 150 -22.54 -5.20 10.06
CA SER A 150 -21.59 -4.57 10.99
C SER A 150 -21.20 -5.52 12.11
N ILE A 151 -20.01 -5.34 12.68
CA ILE A 151 -19.60 -6.06 13.90
C ILE A 151 -20.31 -5.40 15.08
N PRO A 152 -21.12 -6.15 15.87
CA PRO A 152 -21.68 -5.64 17.11
C PRO A 152 -20.57 -5.14 18.03
N GLU A 153 -20.78 -3.99 18.67
CA GLU A 153 -19.77 -3.30 19.49
C GLU A 153 -19.13 -4.21 20.55
N LEU A 154 -19.93 -5.09 21.16
CA LEU A 154 -19.48 -6.11 22.12
C LEU A 154 -18.38 -7.03 21.57
N TYR A 155 -18.45 -7.38 20.28
CA TYR A 155 -17.49 -8.29 19.64
C TYR A 155 -16.31 -7.56 19.01
N GLN A 156 -16.42 -6.25 18.74
CA GLN A 156 -15.30 -5.45 18.21
C GLN A 156 -14.10 -5.52 19.15
N LEU A 157 -14.33 -5.31 20.45
CA LEU A 157 -13.27 -5.34 21.45
C LEU A 157 -12.69 -6.75 21.63
N GLN A 158 -13.55 -7.77 21.64
CA GLN A 158 -13.12 -9.17 21.81
C GLN A 158 -12.33 -9.71 20.61
N MET A 159 -12.58 -9.17 19.41
CA MET A 159 -11.92 -9.55 18.17
C MET A 159 -10.81 -8.56 17.75
N ALA A 160 -10.53 -7.52 18.55
CA ALA A 160 -9.58 -6.47 18.20
C ALA A 160 -8.18 -7.02 17.91
N VAL A 161 -7.66 -7.91 18.76
CA VAL A 161 -6.33 -8.53 18.61
C VAL A 161 -6.21 -9.34 17.31
N THR A 162 -7.32 -9.82 16.76
CA THR A 162 -7.32 -10.57 15.49
C THR A 162 -7.31 -9.66 14.25
N GLY A 163 -7.45 -8.34 14.42
CA GLY A 163 -7.66 -7.38 13.33
C GLY A 163 -9.05 -7.43 12.71
N MET A 164 -9.83 -8.49 12.95
CA MET A 164 -11.21 -8.58 12.47
C MET A 164 -12.13 -7.60 13.19
N GLY A 165 -11.94 -7.40 14.50
CA GLY A 165 -12.79 -6.51 15.32
C GLY A 165 -12.77 -5.05 14.88
N GLY A 166 -11.63 -4.56 14.38
CA GLY A 166 -11.47 -3.20 13.88
C GLY A 166 -11.43 -3.10 12.36
N SER A 167 -11.91 -4.12 11.64
CA SER A 167 -12.04 -4.07 10.18
C SER A 167 -13.03 -2.98 9.76
N LEU A 168 -12.71 -2.27 8.67
CA LEU A 168 -13.55 -1.18 8.18
C LEU A 168 -14.61 -1.71 7.22
N TYR A 169 -15.82 -1.14 7.23
CA TYR A 169 -16.80 -1.45 6.19
C TYR A 169 -16.36 -0.84 4.85
N TRP A 170 -16.44 -1.62 3.77
CA TRP A 170 -15.86 -1.24 2.48
C TRP A 170 -16.40 0.08 1.90
N ARG A 171 -17.65 0.42 2.19
CA ARG A 171 -18.24 1.70 1.74
C ARG A 171 -17.69 2.90 2.50
N ASP A 172 -17.26 2.70 3.73
CA ASP A 172 -16.76 3.78 4.60
C ASP A 172 -15.31 4.13 4.29
N LEU A 173 -14.58 3.25 3.57
CA LEU A 173 -13.19 3.48 3.17
C LEU A 173 -13.02 4.80 2.41
N ILE A 174 -13.92 5.10 1.48
CA ILE A 174 -13.85 6.33 0.67
C ILE A 174 -13.91 7.56 1.58
N SER A 175 -14.89 7.61 2.49
CA SER A 175 -15.05 8.72 3.43
C SER A 175 -13.82 8.89 4.33
N VAL A 176 -13.30 7.79 4.87
CA VAL A 176 -12.13 7.77 5.76
C VAL A 176 -10.88 8.32 5.07
N VAL A 177 -10.61 7.90 3.82
CA VAL A 177 -9.40 8.37 3.11
C VAL A 177 -9.55 9.81 2.62
N GLN A 178 -10.77 10.23 2.25
CA GLN A 178 -11.06 11.59 1.80
C GLN A 178 -10.92 12.60 2.95
N GLU A 179 -11.29 12.24 4.18
CA GLU A 179 -11.07 13.08 5.36
C GLU A 179 -9.58 13.43 5.55
N VAL A 180 -8.68 12.53 5.15
CA VAL A 180 -7.22 12.71 5.22
C VAL A 180 -6.63 13.34 3.94
N SER A 181 -7.47 13.59 2.93
CA SER A 181 -7.07 14.13 1.61
C SER A 181 -6.26 13.19 0.71
N PHE A 182 -6.33 11.87 0.93
CA PHE A 182 -5.88 10.92 -0.08
C PHE A 182 -6.83 10.91 -1.29
N SER A 183 -6.32 10.45 -2.44
CA SER A 183 -7.15 10.18 -3.63
C SER A 183 -8.25 9.15 -3.34
N THR A 184 -9.17 9.00 -4.29
CA THR A 184 -10.09 7.86 -4.32
C THR A 184 -9.30 6.53 -4.21
N PRO A 185 -9.76 5.56 -3.41
CA PRO A 185 -9.10 4.26 -3.31
C PRO A 185 -9.17 3.45 -4.60
N HIS A 186 -8.02 2.96 -5.05
CA HIS A 186 -7.92 2.05 -6.20
C HIS A 186 -7.72 0.61 -5.71
N LEU A 187 -8.73 -0.24 -5.86
CA LEU A 187 -8.68 -1.65 -5.46
C LEU A 187 -7.83 -2.46 -6.45
N VAL A 188 -6.68 -2.97 -6.04
CA VAL A 188 -5.79 -3.78 -6.90
C VAL A 188 -6.24 -5.25 -6.94
N SER A 189 -6.53 -5.80 -5.76
CA SER A 189 -6.95 -7.20 -5.61
C SER A 189 -7.78 -7.36 -4.35
N ALA A 190 -8.69 -8.33 -4.36
CA ALA A 190 -9.46 -8.72 -3.19
C ALA A 190 -9.59 -10.23 -3.09
N SER A 191 -9.66 -10.75 -1.87
CA SER A 191 -9.92 -12.15 -1.58
C SER A 191 -10.86 -12.29 -0.39
N HIS A 192 -11.81 -13.21 -0.48
CA HIS A 192 -12.68 -13.54 0.65
C HIS A 192 -11.87 -14.16 1.80
N ILE A 193 -12.17 -13.76 3.04
CA ILE A 193 -11.55 -14.33 4.24
C ILE A 193 -12.52 -15.35 4.83
N GLU A 194 -12.10 -16.61 4.88
CA GLU A 194 -12.84 -17.67 5.56
C GLU A 194 -12.38 -17.79 7.02
N VAL A 195 -13.31 -17.60 7.96
CA VAL A 195 -13.05 -17.77 9.39
C VAL A 195 -13.24 -19.23 9.77
N HIS A 196 -12.13 -19.97 9.85
CA HIS A 196 -12.15 -21.40 10.23
C HIS A 196 -12.23 -21.63 11.74
N ASN A 197 -11.80 -20.66 12.55
CA ASN A 197 -11.87 -20.78 14.01
C ASN A 197 -13.33 -20.73 14.47
N CYS A 198 -13.81 -21.81 15.08
CA CYS A 198 -15.21 -21.96 15.49
C CYS A 198 -15.68 -20.90 16.49
N GLU A 199 -14.81 -20.45 17.41
CA GLU A 199 -15.16 -19.44 18.39
C GLU A 199 -15.29 -18.06 17.74
N LEU A 200 -14.35 -17.71 16.86
CA LEU A 200 -14.40 -16.48 16.08
C LEU A 200 -15.58 -16.49 15.10
N LYS A 201 -15.90 -17.64 14.51
CA LYS A 201 -17.07 -17.82 13.64
C LYS A 201 -18.38 -17.60 14.39
N LYS A 202 -18.49 -18.08 15.64
CA LYS A 202 -19.66 -17.82 16.51
C LYS A 202 -19.80 -16.34 16.85
N LYS A 203 -18.67 -15.65 17.13
CA LYS A 203 -18.64 -14.20 17.43
C LYS A 203 -18.93 -13.34 16.20
N ALA A 204 -18.38 -13.73 15.05
CA ALA A 204 -18.60 -13.07 13.77
C ALA A 204 -20.02 -13.26 13.23
N GLY A 205 -20.69 -14.37 13.55
CA GLY A 205 -22.02 -14.67 13.03
C GLY A 205 -22.05 -14.67 11.50
N ASP A 206 -22.94 -13.86 10.91
CA ASP A 206 -23.13 -13.75 9.45
C ASP A 206 -22.28 -12.64 8.81
N ILE A 207 -21.22 -12.17 9.48
CA ILE A 207 -20.33 -11.14 8.95
C ILE A 207 -19.41 -11.76 7.90
N SER A 208 -19.33 -11.10 6.74
CA SER A 208 -18.43 -11.50 5.66
C SER A 208 -17.21 -10.58 5.62
N TYR A 209 -16.02 -11.18 5.60
CA TYR A 209 -14.74 -10.48 5.57
C TYR A 209 -14.04 -10.66 4.22
N ALA A 210 -13.35 -9.64 3.75
CA ALA A 210 -12.40 -9.73 2.65
C ALA A 210 -11.08 -9.07 3.04
N SER A 211 -10.00 -9.55 2.45
CA SER A 211 -8.76 -8.78 2.35
C SER A 211 -8.79 -8.01 1.04
N GLY A 212 -8.42 -6.74 1.09
CA GLY A 212 -8.34 -5.87 -0.08
C GLY A 212 -7.01 -5.14 -0.13
N THR A 213 -6.38 -5.14 -1.31
CA THR A 213 -5.19 -4.35 -1.61
C THR A 213 -5.59 -3.04 -2.25
N TYR A 214 -5.30 -1.92 -1.61
CA TYR A 214 -5.66 -0.60 -2.13
C TYR A 214 -4.45 0.29 -2.37
N ARG A 215 -4.49 1.05 -3.46
CA ARG A 215 -3.57 2.15 -3.74
C ARG A 215 -4.26 3.47 -3.41
N LEU A 216 -3.63 4.26 -2.54
CA LEU A 216 -4.06 5.60 -2.15
C LEU A 216 -2.94 6.58 -2.54
N PHE A 217 -3.26 7.70 -3.17
CA PHE A 217 -2.25 8.65 -3.65
C PHE A 217 -2.34 9.98 -2.90
N LYS A 218 -1.18 10.52 -2.51
CA LYS A 218 -1.05 11.90 -2.04
C LYS A 218 -0.90 12.81 -3.26
N LEU A 219 -1.97 13.54 -3.59
CA LEU A 219 -2.00 14.38 -4.80
C LEU A 219 -1.63 15.84 -4.50
N PRO A 220 -0.96 16.54 -5.43
CA PRO A 220 -0.70 17.98 -5.29
C PRO A 220 -2.01 18.78 -5.29
N LYS A 221 -2.17 19.69 -4.31
CA LYS A 221 -3.41 20.47 -4.10
C LYS A 221 -3.78 21.45 -5.23
N LYS A 222 -2.84 21.79 -6.13
CA LYS A 222 -2.99 22.84 -7.16
C LYS A 222 -2.90 22.31 -8.60
N LEU A 223 -3.41 21.11 -8.85
CA LEU A 223 -3.46 20.57 -10.21
C LEU A 223 -4.86 20.69 -10.80
N GLU A 224 -4.89 21.08 -12.07
CA GLU A 224 -6.10 21.14 -12.87
C GLU A 224 -6.55 19.71 -13.21
N MET A 225 -7.67 19.30 -12.62
CA MET A 225 -8.29 17.99 -12.86
C MET A 225 -9.04 18.00 -14.19
N SER A 226 -8.31 17.74 -15.27
CA SER A 226 -8.86 17.62 -16.63
C SER A 226 -8.72 16.19 -17.13
N SER A 227 -9.74 15.69 -17.82
CA SER A 227 -9.68 14.35 -18.42
C SER A 227 -8.53 14.26 -19.42
N ALA A 228 -7.95 13.08 -19.52
CA ALA A 228 -6.81 12.85 -20.38
C ALA A 228 -6.88 11.48 -21.04
N ILE A 229 -6.26 11.35 -22.21
CA ILE A 229 -5.95 10.07 -22.82
C ILE A 229 -4.57 9.65 -22.32
N VAL A 230 -4.52 8.54 -21.61
CA VAL A 230 -3.31 7.95 -21.05
C VAL A 230 -2.94 6.72 -21.87
N THR A 231 -1.72 6.70 -22.43
CA THR A 231 -1.19 5.60 -23.24
C THR A 231 0.08 5.05 -22.61
N ASN A 232 0.08 3.74 -22.32
CA ASN A 232 1.25 3.00 -21.85
C ASN A 232 2.28 2.92 -22.98
N LYS A 233 3.53 3.33 -22.70
CA LYS A 233 4.67 3.25 -23.63
C LYS A 233 5.24 1.82 -23.76
N GLY A 234 4.77 0.89 -22.94
CA GLY A 234 5.27 -0.49 -22.85
C GLY A 234 6.58 -0.61 -22.06
N THR A 235 6.93 0.41 -21.26
CA THR A 235 8.17 0.47 -20.48
C THR A 235 7.99 0.06 -19.02
N VAL A 236 6.74 -0.11 -18.56
CA VAL A 236 6.48 -0.72 -17.25
C VAL A 236 6.94 -2.18 -17.31
N SER A 237 7.94 -2.53 -16.48
CA SER A 237 8.45 -3.90 -16.39
C SER A 237 7.32 -4.87 -16.05
N ASP A 238 7.35 -6.06 -16.64
CA ASP A 238 6.33 -7.11 -16.54
C ASP A 238 4.96 -6.79 -17.21
N TYR A 239 4.73 -5.54 -17.62
CA TYR A 239 3.49 -5.07 -18.25
C TYR A 239 3.72 -4.35 -19.61
N PRO A 240 4.42 -5.00 -20.58
CA PRO A 240 4.80 -4.34 -21.84
C PRO A 240 3.61 -4.08 -22.77
N CYS A 241 2.52 -4.82 -22.65
CA CYS A 241 1.34 -4.72 -23.52
C CYS A 241 0.19 -3.91 -22.89
N GLN A 242 -0.04 -4.09 -21.60
CA GLN A 242 -1.12 -3.45 -20.84
C GLN A 242 -0.74 -3.40 -19.36
N LEU A 243 -1.04 -2.30 -18.67
CA LEU A 243 -0.86 -2.20 -17.22
C LEU A 243 -2.16 -2.60 -16.53
N GLU A 244 -2.08 -3.55 -15.60
CA GLU A 244 -3.14 -3.81 -14.62
C GLU A 244 -2.96 -2.83 -13.45
N PHE A 245 -3.58 -1.65 -13.58
CA PHE A 245 -3.40 -0.58 -12.59
C PHE A 245 -4.23 -0.83 -11.33
N ASP A 246 -5.47 -1.27 -11.51
CA ASP A 246 -6.39 -1.70 -10.46
C ASP A 246 -7.44 -2.67 -11.05
N SER A 247 -8.42 -3.10 -10.25
CA SER A 247 -9.47 -4.05 -10.63
C SER A 247 -10.38 -3.56 -11.76
N SER A 248 -10.40 -2.25 -12.01
CA SER A 248 -11.26 -1.60 -12.99
C SER A 248 -10.48 -1.10 -14.20
N HIS A 249 -9.15 -0.98 -14.11
CA HIS A 249 -8.31 -0.37 -15.12
C HIS A 249 -7.18 -1.32 -15.55
N CYS A 250 -7.42 -2.02 -16.67
CA CYS A 250 -6.40 -2.76 -17.42
C CYS A 250 -6.35 -2.23 -18.85
N PHE A 251 -5.26 -1.57 -19.25
CA PHE A 251 -5.25 -0.82 -20.50
C PHE A 251 -3.88 -0.65 -21.16
N LYS A 252 -3.93 -0.49 -22.49
CA LYS A 252 -2.84 0.07 -23.31
C LYS A 252 -3.04 1.57 -23.53
N THR A 253 -4.25 1.98 -23.90
CA THR A 253 -4.68 3.38 -24.01
C THR A 253 -6.08 3.52 -23.42
N LEU A 254 -6.30 4.52 -22.58
CA LEU A 254 -7.58 4.77 -21.93
C LEU A 254 -7.82 6.27 -21.73
N GLN A 255 -9.05 6.73 -21.95
CA GLN A 255 -9.48 8.04 -21.47
C GLN A 255 -9.83 7.94 -19.98
N VAL A 256 -9.18 8.74 -19.16
CA VAL A 256 -9.36 8.77 -17.71
C VAL A 256 -9.93 10.10 -17.26
N ASP A 257 -10.53 10.12 -16.07
CA ASP A 257 -10.98 11.35 -15.42
C ASP A 257 -9.80 12.22 -14.95
N GLY A 258 -10.12 13.38 -14.35
CA GLY A 258 -9.10 14.33 -13.91
C GLY A 258 -8.21 13.82 -12.78
N GLU A 259 -8.76 13.08 -11.81
CA GLU A 259 -7.99 12.57 -10.67
C GLU A 259 -7.01 11.50 -11.11
N LEU A 260 -7.47 10.53 -11.91
CA LEU A 260 -6.62 9.47 -12.45
C LEU A 260 -5.60 10.01 -13.45
N ALA A 261 -5.94 11.05 -14.23
CA ALA A 261 -4.96 11.76 -15.06
C ALA A 261 -3.83 12.36 -14.21
N VAL A 262 -4.16 13.02 -13.08
CA VAL A 262 -3.17 13.58 -12.16
C VAL A 262 -2.34 12.48 -11.49
N ILE A 263 -2.95 11.35 -11.12
CA ILE A 263 -2.23 10.18 -10.62
C ILE A 263 -1.18 9.71 -11.64
N PHE A 264 -1.53 9.55 -12.92
CA PHE A 264 -0.55 9.13 -13.93
C PHE A 264 0.51 10.21 -14.20
N GLN A 265 0.18 11.50 -14.13
CA GLN A 265 1.13 12.60 -14.31
C GLN A 265 2.15 12.69 -13.18
N CYS A 266 1.70 12.43 -11.95
CA CYS A 266 2.49 12.68 -10.76
C CYS A 266 3.01 11.40 -10.11
N SER A 267 2.58 10.19 -10.48
CA SER A 267 3.09 8.97 -9.86
C SER A 267 4.40 8.47 -10.47
N LEU A 268 5.02 7.47 -9.81
CA LEU A 268 6.15 6.69 -10.32
C LEU A 268 5.97 6.16 -11.75
N PHE A 269 4.71 6.01 -12.16
CA PHE A 269 4.34 5.53 -13.48
C PHE A 269 4.52 6.60 -14.56
N SER A 270 4.54 7.89 -14.22
CA SER A 270 4.58 9.02 -15.16
C SER A 270 5.58 8.87 -16.32
N PRO A 271 6.84 8.42 -16.11
CA PRO A 271 7.77 8.21 -17.22
C PRO A 271 7.30 7.18 -18.27
N ASP A 272 6.48 6.21 -17.88
CA ASP A 272 5.98 5.12 -18.73
C ASP A 272 4.70 5.46 -19.48
N PHE A 273 4.11 6.64 -19.26
CA PHE A 273 2.85 7.02 -19.89
C PHE A 273 3.01 8.26 -20.77
N CYS A 274 2.28 8.26 -21.88
CA CYS A 274 2.00 9.46 -22.67
C CYS A 274 0.61 9.95 -22.27
N ILE A 275 0.51 11.22 -21.85
CA ILE A 275 -0.71 11.79 -21.28
C ILE A 275 -1.10 12.99 -22.13
N GLN A 276 -2.24 12.89 -22.81
CA GLN A 276 -2.77 13.95 -23.67
C GLN A 276 -4.05 14.49 -23.05
N LYS A 277 -4.06 15.77 -22.64
CA LYS A 277 -5.28 16.41 -22.12
C LYS A 277 -6.35 16.41 -23.21
N VAL A 278 -7.57 16.03 -22.85
CA VAL A 278 -8.73 16.16 -23.73
C VAL A 278 -9.16 17.62 -23.66
N GLY A 279 -8.89 18.39 -24.72
CA GLY A 279 -9.35 19.77 -24.80
C GLY A 279 -10.87 19.83 -24.76
N THR A 280 -11.44 20.75 -23.98
CA THR A 280 -12.81 21.18 -24.18
C THR A 280 -12.86 21.86 -25.55
N THR A 281 -13.37 21.15 -26.56
CA THR A 281 -13.76 21.80 -27.81
C THR A 281 -14.88 22.77 -27.46
N LEU A 282 -14.55 24.03 -27.19
CA LEU A 282 -15.48 25.13 -27.29
C LEU A 282 -15.93 25.13 -28.75
N GLN A 283 -17.11 24.55 -29.00
CA GLN A 283 -17.83 24.78 -30.24
C GLN A 283 -18.00 26.30 -30.36
N ARG A 284 -17.27 26.89 -31.29
CA ARG A 284 -17.50 28.26 -31.79
C ARG A 284 -18.56 28.21 -32.87
#